data_AF-A0A2M6Y8Y2-F1
#
_entry.id   AF-A0A2M6Y8Y2-F1
#
_cell.length_a   1.000
_cell.length_b   1.000
_cell.length_c   1.000
_cell.angle_alpha   90.00
_cell.angle_beta   90.00
_cell.angle_gamma   90.00
#
_symmetry.space_group_name_H-M   'P 1'
#
loop_
_entity.id
_entity.type
_entity.pdbx_description
1 polymer ?
#
loop_
_entity_poly.entity_id
_entity_poly.type
_entity_poly.pdbx_seq_one_letter_code
_entity_poly.pdbx_strand_id
1 'polypeptide(L)'
;MQILLFTLIFLLLDVAMNLISLKVTKLLGMDFLFFASWLAGMNYEVSQGIVVSLVLIAEHSMLHMRKSKFIGFSLPAQIGAVLLGHFLGAGWFFGSLIIYQVINTGLMSIIGGIGLRFGIFLVVNTLFNILVYNIWSRVV
;
A
#
# COMPACT_ATOMS: atom_id res chain seq x y z
N MET A 1 6.46 21.99 8.37
CA MET A 1 5.43 22.44 7.39
C MET A 1 5.34 21.54 6.16
N GLN A 2 6.47 21.09 5.58
CA GLN A 2 6.46 20.17 4.42
C GLN A 2 5.84 18.80 4.74
N ILE A 3 6.08 18.23 5.93
CA ILE A 3 5.54 16.94 6.36
C ILE A 3 4.01 16.92 6.29
N LEU A 4 3.36 17.91 6.90
CA LEU A 4 1.90 17.97 7.00
C LEU A 4 1.23 18.15 5.63
N LEU A 5 1.84 18.94 4.75
CA LEU A 5 1.39 19.12 3.37
C LEU A 5 1.58 17.84 2.54
N PHE A 6 2.70 17.15 2.71
CA PHE A 6 3.00 15.90 2.00
C PHE A 6 2.09 14.76 2.47
N THR A 7 1.85 14.63 3.78
CA THR A 7 0.87 13.70 4.36
C THR A 7 -0.55 14.03 3.88
N LEU A 8 -0.93 15.31 3.78
CA LEU A 8 -2.24 15.70 3.24
C LEU A 8 -2.41 15.34 1.77
N ILE A 9 -1.38 15.57 0.95
CA ILE A 9 -1.36 15.20 -0.47
C ILE A 9 -1.42 13.68 -0.61
N PHE A 10 -0.72 12.94 0.27
CA PHE A 10 -0.77 11.48 0.30
C PHE A 10 -2.13 10.93 0.71
N LEU A 11 -2.76 11.50 1.75
CA LEU A 11 -4.13 11.17 2.12
C LEU A 11 -5.10 11.50 0.98
N LEU A 12 -4.96 12.67 0.33
CA LEU A 12 -5.81 13.03 -0.81
C LEU A 12 -5.61 12.08 -2.00
N LEU A 13 -4.37 11.66 -2.26
CA LEU A 13 -4.07 10.68 -3.31
C LEU A 13 -4.64 9.32 -2.94
N ASP A 14 -4.49 8.88 -1.69
CA ASP A 14 -5.01 7.61 -1.19
C ASP A 14 -6.54 7.58 -1.19
N VAL A 15 -7.19 8.65 -0.73
CA VAL A 15 -8.63 8.84 -0.79
C VAL A 15 -9.11 8.88 -2.24
N ALA A 16 -8.45 9.61 -3.14
CA ALA A 16 -8.81 9.64 -4.56
C ALA A 16 -8.65 8.24 -5.19
N MET A 17 -7.58 7.52 -4.84
CA MET A 17 -7.31 6.17 -5.31
C MET A 17 -8.29 5.13 -4.74
N ASN A 18 -8.71 5.28 -3.48
CA ASN A 18 -9.75 4.48 -2.84
C ASN A 18 -11.12 4.79 -3.42
N LEU A 19 -11.39 6.04 -3.79
CA LEU A 19 -12.62 6.44 -4.48
C LEU A 19 -12.69 5.92 -5.92
N ILE A 20 -11.56 5.89 -6.64
CA ILE A 20 -11.47 5.32 -8.00
C ILE A 20 -11.53 3.79 -7.94
N SER A 21 -10.90 3.18 -6.94
CA SER A 21 -10.85 1.73 -6.76
C SER A 21 -12.06 1.15 -6.03
N LEU A 22 -13.01 1.97 -5.54
CA LEU A 22 -14.20 1.58 -4.76
C LEU A 22 -14.97 0.36 -5.31
N LYS A 23 -15.01 0.18 -6.65
CA LYS A 23 -15.62 -0.99 -7.30
C LYS A 23 -14.69 -2.22 -7.32
N VAL A 24 -13.38 -2.00 -7.45
CA VAL A 24 -12.31 -3.01 -7.48
C VAL A 24 -11.99 -3.53 -6.06
N THR A 25 -11.84 -2.65 -5.07
CA THR A 25 -11.71 -3.01 -3.64
C THR A 25 -12.98 -3.68 -3.10
N LYS A 26 -14.18 -3.26 -3.55
CA LYS A 26 -15.45 -3.99 -3.29
C LYS A 26 -15.38 -5.45 -3.74
N LEU A 27 -14.73 -5.74 -4.87
CA LEU A 27 -14.65 -7.10 -5.43
C LEU A 27 -13.51 -7.93 -4.81
N LEU A 28 -12.36 -7.30 -4.52
CA LEU A 28 -11.10 -8.01 -4.25
C LEU A 28 -10.67 -7.99 -2.78
N GLY A 29 -11.09 -7.00 -2.00
CA GLY A 29 -10.94 -7.01 -0.54
C GLY A 29 -9.52 -6.85 0.03
N MET A 30 -8.57 -6.38 -0.79
CA MET A 30 -7.24 -6.00 -0.34
C MET A 30 -6.82 -4.68 -0.98
N ASP A 31 -5.80 -4.12 -0.36
CA ASP A 31 -5.50 -2.70 -0.34
C ASP A 31 -4.31 -2.32 -1.23
N PHE A 32 -4.29 -1.09 -1.73
CA PHE A 32 -3.30 -0.54 -2.68
C PHE A 32 -2.21 0.30 -1.99
N LEU A 33 -2.05 0.20 -0.66
CA LEU A 33 -1.20 1.08 0.15
C LEU A 33 0.32 0.90 -0.01
N PHE A 34 0.80 -0.01 -0.86
CA PHE A 34 2.25 -0.27 -1.00
C PHE A 34 3.03 1.01 -1.29
N PHE A 35 2.67 1.74 -2.34
CA PHE A 35 3.42 2.93 -2.76
C PHE A 35 3.46 3.98 -1.65
N ALA A 36 2.34 4.19 -0.95
CA ALA A 36 2.25 5.18 0.13
C ALA A 36 3.10 4.79 1.34
N SER A 37 2.99 3.54 1.80
CA SER A 37 3.80 3.02 2.91
C SER A 37 5.30 2.99 2.55
N TRP A 38 5.64 2.59 1.33
CA TRP A 38 7.01 2.58 0.83
C TRP A 38 7.59 3.99 0.73
N LEU A 39 6.84 4.95 0.17
CA LEU A 39 7.31 6.32 0.06
C LEU A 39 7.44 7.00 1.43
N ALA A 40 6.55 6.67 2.39
CA ALA A 40 6.70 7.09 3.77
C ALA A 40 8.01 6.56 4.39
N GLY A 41 8.35 5.29 4.14
CA GLY A 41 9.63 4.72 4.56
C GLY A 41 10.85 5.42 3.96
N MET A 42 10.75 5.86 2.70
CA MET A 42 11.84 6.60 2.05
C MET A 42 12.06 8.01 2.55
N ASN A 43 10.99 8.71 2.96
CA ASN A 43 11.03 10.14 3.26
C ASN A 43 10.99 10.46 4.76
N TYR A 44 10.70 9.47 5.59
CA TYR A 44 10.61 9.62 7.04
C TYR A 44 11.46 8.58 7.77
N GLU A 45 11.68 8.81 9.06
CA GLU A 45 12.22 7.80 9.95
C GLU A 45 11.26 6.61 10.08
N VAL A 46 11.78 5.41 10.36
CA VAL A 46 10.99 4.18 10.47
C VAL A 46 9.78 4.34 11.40
N SER A 47 9.98 4.97 12.56
CA SER A 47 8.92 5.22 13.55
C SER A 47 7.79 6.06 12.97
N GLN A 48 8.12 7.12 12.22
CA GLN A 48 7.16 8.01 11.57
C GLN A 48 6.47 7.33 10.38
N GLY A 49 7.22 6.59 9.56
CA GLY A 49 6.67 5.82 8.45
C GLY A 49 5.66 4.76 8.91
N ILE A 50 5.92 4.09 10.04
CA ILE A 50 4.97 3.16 10.67
C ILE A 50 3.70 3.90 11.12
N VAL A 51 3.82 5.09 11.72
CA VAL A 51 2.64 5.87 12.11
C VAL A 51 1.81 6.24 10.89
N VAL A 52 2.42 6.70 9.80
CA VAL A 52 1.72 7.00 8.54
C VAL A 52 1.02 5.75 8.00
N SER A 53 1.70 4.62 7.99
CA SER A 53 1.13 3.34 7.57
C SER A 53 -0.08 2.91 8.43
N LEU A 54 -0.01 3.10 9.75
CA LEU A 54 -1.12 2.81 10.66
C LEU A 54 -2.33 3.73 10.39
N VAL A 55 -2.08 5.01 10.14
CA VAL A 55 -3.14 5.97 9.79
C VAL A 55 -3.81 5.58 8.48
N LEU A 56 -3.03 5.21 7.45
CA LEU A 56 -3.55 4.75 6.16
C LEU A 56 -4.41 3.47 6.30
N ILE A 57 -3.94 2.49 7.08
CA ILE A 57 -4.71 1.26 7.35
C ILE A 57 -6.01 1.59 8.09
N ALA A 58 -5.96 2.49 9.07
CA ALA A 58 -7.14 2.90 9.83
C ALA A 58 -8.15 3.61 8.93
N GLU A 59 -7.70 4.54 8.10
CA GLU A 59 -8.53 5.24 7.12
C GLU A 59 -9.17 4.26 6.12
N HIS A 60 -8.36 3.38 5.53
CA HIS A 60 -8.87 2.37 4.58
C HIS A 60 -9.87 1.41 5.25
N SER A 61 -9.63 1.03 6.52
CA SER A 61 -10.55 0.21 7.31
C SER A 61 -11.88 0.92 7.57
N MET A 62 -11.86 2.23 7.80
CA MET A 62 -13.07 3.05 7.99
C MET A 62 -13.88 3.18 6.70
N LEU A 63 -13.21 3.34 5.55
CA LEU A 63 -13.87 3.40 4.24
C LEU A 63 -14.49 2.06 3.82
N HIS A 64 -13.96 0.95 4.32
CA HIS A 64 -14.39 -0.40 3.99
C HIS A 64 -14.76 -1.24 5.22
N MET A 65 -15.65 -0.73 6.08
CA MET A 65 -16.03 -1.36 7.36
C MET A 65 -16.37 -2.86 7.27
N ARG A 66 -17.02 -3.33 6.19
CA ARG A 66 -17.36 -4.76 6.01
C ARG A 66 -16.15 -5.66 5.78
N LYS A 67 -14.98 -5.10 5.45
CA LYS A 67 -13.72 -5.80 5.17
C LYS A 67 -12.58 -5.40 6.09
N SER A 68 -12.86 -4.63 7.15
CA SER A 68 -11.84 -4.13 8.10
C SER A 68 -10.93 -5.23 8.66
N LYS A 69 -11.49 -6.42 8.92
CA LYS A 69 -10.71 -7.59 9.36
C LYS A 69 -9.62 -7.99 8.35
N PHE A 70 -9.95 -8.01 7.06
CA PHE A 70 -9.01 -8.33 5.99
C PHE A 70 -7.98 -7.22 5.76
N ILE A 71 -8.39 -5.96 5.95
CA ILE A 71 -7.50 -4.81 5.83
C ILE A 71 -6.47 -4.80 6.98
N GLY A 72 -6.89 -5.13 8.19
CA GLY A 72 -5.97 -5.29 9.34
C GLY A 72 -4.93 -6.41 9.13
N PHE A 73 -5.27 -7.46 8.39
CA PHE A 73 -4.30 -8.51 8.02
C PHE A 73 -3.19 -8.01 7.08
N SER A 74 -3.37 -6.86 6.42
CA SER A 74 -2.33 -6.27 5.57
C SER A 74 -1.26 -5.52 6.36
N LEU A 75 -1.44 -5.28 7.67
CA LEU A 75 -0.50 -4.54 8.51
C LEU A 75 0.96 -5.03 8.41
N PRO A 76 1.26 -6.35 8.47
CA PRO A 76 2.63 -6.82 8.29
C PRO A 76 3.23 -6.47 6.93
N ALA A 77 2.41 -6.50 5.86
CA ALA A 77 2.84 -6.10 4.53
C ALA A 77 3.12 -4.60 4.45
N GLN A 78 2.32 -3.76 5.12
CA GLN A 78 2.55 -2.32 5.14
C GLN A 78 3.80 -1.94 5.93
N ILE A 79 4.03 -2.56 7.10
CA ILE A 79 5.28 -2.39 7.85
C ILE A 79 6.46 -2.84 6.98
N GLY A 80 6.32 -3.98 6.29
CA GLY A 80 7.31 -4.44 5.32
C GLY A 80 7.60 -3.39 4.24
N ALA A 81 6.57 -2.76 3.67
CA ALA A 81 6.74 -1.70 2.68
C ALA A 81 7.51 -0.49 3.22
N VAL A 82 7.20 -0.03 4.45
CA VAL A 82 7.94 1.05 5.12
C VAL A 82 9.41 0.68 5.29
N LEU A 83 9.71 -0.52 5.80
CA LEU A 83 11.09 -0.98 6.01
C LEU A 83 11.85 -1.09 4.69
N LEU A 84 11.21 -1.63 3.66
CA LEU A 84 11.80 -1.73 2.32
C LEU A 84 12.10 -0.35 1.73
N GLY A 85 11.20 0.62 1.91
CA GLY A 85 11.42 2.01 1.49
C GLY A 85 12.58 2.65 2.24
N HIS A 86 12.64 2.46 3.56
CA HIS A 86 13.67 3.04 4.41
C HIS A 86 15.08 2.49 4.13
N PHE A 87 15.22 1.17 3.99
CA PHE A 87 16.53 0.54 3.84
C PHE A 87 17.01 0.45 2.40
N LEU A 88 16.11 0.31 1.42
CA LEU A 88 16.50 0.10 0.02
C LEU A 88 16.38 1.37 -0.83
N GLY A 89 15.52 2.32 -0.43
CA GLY A 89 15.33 3.58 -1.14
C GLY A 89 14.73 3.43 -2.55
N ALA A 90 14.80 4.51 -3.32
CA ALA A 90 14.12 4.63 -4.62
C ALA A 90 14.62 3.61 -5.67
N GLY A 91 15.94 3.35 -5.69
CA GLY A 91 16.59 2.51 -6.70
C GLY A 91 16.15 1.05 -6.70
N TRP A 92 15.49 0.60 -5.62
CA TRP A 92 15.04 -0.77 -5.44
C TRP A 92 13.52 -0.92 -5.46
N PHE A 93 12.77 0.07 -5.96
CA PHE A 93 11.30 0.05 -6.00
C PHE A 93 10.73 -1.28 -6.51
N PHE A 94 11.20 -1.80 -7.65
CA PHE A 94 10.70 -3.05 -8.21
C PHE A 94 11.03 -4.26 -7.31
N GLY A 95 12.21 -4.27 -6.69
CA GLY A 95 12.57 -5.30 -5.70
C GLY A 95 11.68 -5.24 -4.46
N SER A 96 11.44 -4.03 -3.93
CA SER A 96 10.52 -3.79 -2.82
C SER A 96 9.09 -4.25 -3.15
N LEU A 97 8.63 -3.98 -4.38
CA LEU A 97 7.30 -4.39 -4.85
C LEU A 97 7.19 -5.91 -4.92
N ILE A 98 8.20 -6.61 -5.45
CA ILE A 98 8.23 -8.09 -5.49
C ILE A 98 8.13 -8.66 -4.07
N ILE A 99 8.96 -8.17 -3.15
CA ILE A 99 8.96 -8.64 -1.75
C ILE A 99 7.59 -8.39 -1.11
N TYR A 100 7.01 -7.22 -1.33
CA TYR A 100 5.67 -6.90 -0.84
C TYR A 100 4.59 -7.87 -1.37
N GLN A 101 4.63 -8.22 -2.66
CA GLN A 101 3.68 -9.21 -3.20
C GLN A 101 3.91 -10.61 -2.66
N VAL A 102 5.16 -11.00 -2.38
CA VAL A 102 5.47 -12.28 -1.71
C VAL A 102 4.87 -12.30 -0.31
N ILE A 103 5.01 -11.22 0.47
CA ILE A 103 4.40 -11.10 1.80
C ILE A 103 2.88 -11.20 1.71
N ASN A 104 2.24 -10.45 0.80
CA ASN A 104 0.78 -10.53 0.61
C ASN A 104 0.31 -11.92 0.20
N THR A 105 1.05 -12.60 -0.67
CA THR A 105 0.75 -13.96 -1.10
C THR A 105 0.85 -14.93 0.08
N GLY A 106 1.90 -14.80 0.90
CA GLY A 106 2.06 -15.57 2.13
C GLY A 106 0.88 -15.37 3.10
N LEU A 107 0.50 -14.11 3.36
CA LEU A 107 -0.65 -13.77 4.22
C LEU A 107 -1.95 -14.36 3.67
N MET A 108 -2.19 -14.24 2.37
CA MET A 108 -3.40 -14.81 1.74
C MET A 108 -3.41 -16.33 1.72
N SER A 109 -2.23 -16.98 1.65
CA SER A 109 -2.11 -18.43 1.82
C SER A 109 -2.56 -18.89 3.21
N ILE A 110 -2.17 -18.15 4.26
CA ILE A 110 -2.48 -18.51 5.66
C ILE A 110 -3.99 -18.50 5.90
N ILE A 111 -4.71 -17.56 5.30
CA ILE A 111 -6.16 -17.41 5.49
C ILE A 111 -6.99 -18.18 4.45
N GLY A 112 -6.36 -18.99 3.58
CA GLY A 112 -7.05 -19.72 2.52
C GLY A 112 -7.68 -18.83 1.44
N GLY A 113 -7.17 -17.61 1.28
CA GLY A 113 -7.69 -16.60 0.36
C GLY A 113 -7.15 -16.68 -1.07
N ILE A 114 -6.30 -17.67 -1.37
CA ILE A 114 -5.72 -17.85 -2.71
C ILE A 114 -6.79 -18.32 -3.69
N GLY A 115 -6.99 -17.56 -4.78
CA GLY A 115 -7.92 -17.89 -5.85
C GLY A 115 -7.84 -16.91 -7.01
N LEU A 116 -8.73 -17.07 -8.00
CA LEU A 116 -8.74 -16.21 -9.20
C LEU A 116 -8.84 -14.71 -8.86
N ARG A 117 -9.66 -14.36 -7.87
CA ARG A 117 -9.80 -12.98 -7.39
C ARG A 117 -8.48 -12.44 -6.81
N PHE A 118 -7.75 -13.28 -6.07
CA PHE A 118 -6.43 -12.92 -5.55
C PHE A 118 -5.42 -12.67 -6.68
N GLY A 119 -5.42 -13.52 -7.71
CA GLY A 119 -4.58 -13.32 -8.89
C GLY A 119 -4.86 -12.00 -9.62
N ILE A 120 -6.14 -11.69 -9.85
CA ILE A 120 -6.56 -10.40 -10.44
C ILE A 120 -6.09 -9.22 -9.57
N PHE A 121 -6.24 -9.35 -8.25
CA PHE A 121 -5.76 -8.34 -7.31
C PHE A 121 -4.24 -8.11 -7.45
N LEU A 122 -3.43 -9.16 -7.44
CA LEU A 122 -1.98 -9.05 -7.56
C LEU A 122 -1.58 -8.31 -8.85
N VAL A 123 -2.20 -8.65 -9.98
CA VAL A 123 -1.92 -8.01 -11.27
C VAL A 123 -2.30 -6.54 -11.23
N VAL A 124 -3.52 -6.21 -10.82
CA VAL A 124 -4.00 -4.82 -10.79
C VAL A 124 -3.18 -3.99 -9.79
N ASN A 125 -2.87 -4.54 -8.62
CA ASN A 125 -2.05 -3.90 -7.60
C ASN A 125 -0.62 -3.64 -8.11
N THR A 126 0.00 -4.61 -8.77
CA THR A 126 1.34 -4.45 -9.34
C THR A 126 1.36 -3.37 -10.42
N LEU A 127 0.44 -3.44 -11.40
CA LEU A 127 0.35 -2.45 -12.47
C LEU A 127 0.08 -1.05 -11.94
N PHE A 128 -0.79 -0.94 -10.94
CA PHE A 128 -1.11 0.32 -10.30
C PHE A 128 0.13 0.97 -9.65
N ASN A 129 0.86 0.22 -8.82
CA ASN A 129 2.06 0.74 -8.15
C ASN A 129 3.16 1.12 -9.16
N ILE A 130 3.32 0.34 -10.24
CA ILE A 130 4.26 0.67 -11.33
C ILE A 130 3.85 1.98 -12.03
N LEU A 131 2.56 2.16 -12.32
CA LEU A 131 2.06 3.38 -12.95
C LEU A 131 2.34 4.61 -12.07
N VAL A 132 1.99 4.53 -10.78
CA VAL A 132 2.19 5.64 -9.84
C VAL A 132 3.67 5.96 -9.67
N TYR A 133 4.53 4.94 -9.52
CA TYR A 133 5.98 5.15 -9.44
C TYR A 133 6.55 5.84 -10.68
N ASN A 134 6.10 5.44 -11.88
CA ASN A 134 6.52 6.08 -13.13
C ASN A 134 6.06 7.53 -13.26
N ILE A 135 4.91 7.89 -12.68
CA ILE A 135 4.46 9.29 -12.65
C ILE A 135 5.32 10.08 -11.66
N TRP A 136 5.51 9.55 -10.45
CA TRP A 136 6.30 10.18 -9.39
C TRP A 136 7.76 10.41 -9.80
N SER A 137 8.42 9.40 -10.38
CA SER A 137 9.83 9.45 -10.80
C SER A 137 10.12 10.38 -11.97
N ARG A 138 9.09 10.92 -12.62
CA ARG A 138 9.22 11.96 -13.65
C ARG A 138 9.08 13.37 -13.09
N VAL A 139 8.48 13.50 -11.91
CA VAL A 139 8.18 14.78 -11.26
C VAL A 139 9.27 15.16 -10.25
N VAL A 140 9.90 14.16 -9.63
CA VAL A 140 11.02 14.28 -8.69
C VAL A 140 12.33 13.97 -9.42
#